data_AF-A0A644U329-F1
#
_entry.id   AF-A0A644U329-F1
#
_cell.length_a   1.000
_cell.length_b   1.000
_cell.length_c   1.000
_cell.angle_alpha   90.00
_cell.angle_beta   90.00
_cell.angle_gamma   90.00
#
_symmetry.space_group_name_H-M   'P 1'
#
loop_
_entity.id
_entity.type
_entity.pdbx_description
1 polymer ?
#
loop_
_entity_poly.entity_id
_entity_poly.type
_entity_poly.pdbx_seq_one_letter_code
_entity_poly.pdbx_strand_id
1 'polypeptide(L)'
;MSSLMNCPECNHKILSRLGTICPNCGYTVGYFNGTSKRKEYGKFFALTVFIPFISFITILFAQLNKYTMIVGIAVFFYLAIKSSPFLFKSIFFTKFEKIFFWIVWTVLNSLILITIINILRKGF
;
A
#
# COMPACT_ATOMS: atom_id res chain seq x y z
N MET A 1 -18.44 -20.69 -1.61
CA MET A 1 -19.00 -21.46 -2.74
C MET A 1 -17.95 -21.47 -3.84
N SER A 2 -17.29 -22.61 -4.06
CA SER A 2 -16.21 -22.74 -5.05
C SER A 2 -16.82 -22.85 -6.44
N SER A 3 -16.62 -21.84 -7.29
CA SER A 3 -16.98 -21.91 -8.70
C SER A 3 -15.92 -22.67 -9.49
N LEU A 4 -16.36 -23.39 -10.52
CA LEU A 4 -15.47 -24.01 -11.50
C LEU A 4 -15.19 -22.98 -12.61
N MET A 5 -13.96 -22.95 -13.10
CA MET A 5 -13.56 -22.16 -14.26
C MET A 5 -12.76 -23.03 -15.22
N ASN A 6 -12.74 -22.68 -16.50
CA ASN A 6 -11.85 -23.35 -17.45
C ASN A 6 -10.44 -22.77 -17.34
N CYS A 7 -9.43 -23.65 -17.36
CA CYS A 7 -8.04 -23.25 -17.39
C CYS A 7 -7.77 -22.46 -18.69
N PRO A 8 -7.13 -21.29 -18.63
CA PRO A 8 -6.87 -20.47 -19.83
C PRO A 8 -5.87 -21.11 -20.80
N GLU A 9 -5.09 -22.10 -20.37
CA GLU A 9 -4.08 -22.76 -21.23
C GLU A 9 -4.58 -24.05 -21.85
N CYS A 10 -5.22 -24.94 -21.07
CA CYS A 10 -5.66 -26.25 -21.54
C CYS A 10 -7.18 -26.45 -21.53
N ASN A 11 -7.96 -25.42 -21.20
CA ASN A 11 -9.43 -25.41 -21.13
C ASN A 11 -10.03 -26.47 -20.17
N HIS A 12 -9.20 -27.11 -19.33
CA HIS A 12 -9.63 -28.07 -18.32
C HIS A 12 -10.37 -27.38 -17.17
N LYS A 13 -11.44 -27.99 -16.66
CA LYS A 13 -12.22 -27.43 -15.53
C LYS A 13 -11.40 -27.51 -14.25
N ILE A 14 -11.08 -26.36 -13.68
CA ILE A 14 -10.35 -26.22 -12.41
C ILE A 14 -11.17 -25.37 -11.43
N LEU A 15 -10.85 -25.48 -10.14
CA LEU A 15 -11.42 -24.61 -9.12
C LEU A 15 -10.91 -23.17 -9.36
N SER A 16 -11.81 -22.18 -9.28
CA SER A 16 -11.47 -20.75 -9.38
C SER A 16 -10.74 -20.21 -8.15
N ARG A 17 -10.29 -21.09 -7.24
CA ARG A 17 -9.67 -20.72 -5.98
C ARG A 17 -8.20 -20.35 -6.21
N LEU A 18 -7.78 -19.24 -5.64
CA LEU A 18 -6.38 -18.82 -5.56
C LEU A 18 -5.48 -19.96 -5.05
N GLY A 19 -4.35 -20.16 -5.72
CA GLY A 19 -3.40 -21.24 -5.42
C GLY A 19 -3.78 -22.62 -5.99
N THR A 20 -4.89 -22.72 -6.73
CA THR A 20 -5.22 -23.97 -7.45
C THR A 20 -4.24 -24.15 -8.60
N ILE A 21 -3.60 -25.32 -8.68
CA ILE A 21 -2.72 -25.71 -9.78
C ILE A 21 -3.51 -26.61 -10.72
N CYS A 22 -3.50 -26.31 -12.02
CA CYS A 22 -4.11 -27.15 -13.02
C CYS A 22 -3.33 -28.48 -13.13
N PRO A 23 -3.98 -29.64 -12.95
CA PRO A 23 -3.29 -30.93 -12.98
C PRO A 23 -2.75 -31.29 -14.38
N ASN A 24 -3.28 -30.69 -15.44
CA ASN A 24 -2.98 -31.07 -16.82
C ASN A 24 -1.86 -30.23 -17.46
N CYS A 25 -1.79 -28.92 -17.16
CA CYS A 25 -0.78 -28.03 -17.74
C CYS A 25 0.09 -27.30 -16.71
N GLY A 26 -0.15 -27.48 -15.41
CA GLY A 26 0.62 -26.82 -14.35
C GLY A 26 0.28 -25.34 -14.12
N TYR A 27 -0.67 -24.77 -14.86
CA TYR A 27 -1.11 -23.38 -14.67
C TYR A 27 -1.61 -23.12 -13.25
N THR A 28 -1.08 -22.09 -12.60
CA THR A 28 -1.47 -21.72 -11.23
C THR A 28 -2.42 -20.53 -11.24
N VAL A 29 -3.55 -20.65 -10.54
CA VAL A 29 -4.51 -19.57 -10.34
C VAL A 29 -3.93 -18.55 -9.35
N GLY A 30 -3.37 -17.48 -9.90
CA GLY A 30 -2.75 -16.39 -9.17
C GLY A 30 -3.72 -15.25 -8.84
N TYR A 31 -3.29 -14.43 -7.89
CA TYR A 31 -4.08 -13.32 -7.33
C TYR A 31 -4.49 -12.25 -8.34
N PHE A 32 -3.73 -12.06 -9.41
CA PHE A 32 -3.99 -11.04 -10.42
C PHE A 32 -4.10 -11.57 -11.86
N ASN A 33 -4.29 -12.87 -12.05
CA ASN A 33 -4.24 -13.46 -13.39
C ASN A 33 -5.25 -12.78 -14.35
N GLY A 34 -4.74 -12.26 -15.47
CA GLY A 34 -5.55 -11.58 -16.49
C GLY A 34 -6.05 -10.17 -16.14
N THR A 35 -5.62 -9.56 -15.03
CA THR A 35 -6.12 -8.24 -14.59
C THR A 35 -5.04 -7.16 -14.56
N SER A 36 -5.40 -5.92 -14.93
CA SER A 36 -4.54 -4.73 -14.78
C SER A 36 -4.23 -4.38 -13.32
N LYS A 37 -5.01 -4.94 -12.37
CA LYS A 37 -4.93 -4.68 -10.93
C LYS A 37 -3.57 -5.03 -10.31
N ARG A 38 -2.78 -5.92 -10.92
CA ARG A 38 -1.42 -6.26 -10.44
C ARG A 38 -0.52 -5.03 -10.34
N LYS A 39 -0.51 -4.22 -11.41
CA LYS A 39 0.36 -3.03 -11.50
C LYS A 39 -0.09 -1.96 -10.51
N GLU A 40 -1.39 -1.76 -10.39
CA GLU A 40 -1.97 -0.80 -9.46
C GLU A 40 -1.73 -1.19 -8.00
N TYR A 41 -1.88 -2.47 -7.65
CA TYR A 41 -1.57 -2.98 -6.32
C TYR A 41 -0.09 -2.82 -5.98
N GLY A 42 0.82 -3.17 -6.91
CA GLY A 42 2.25 -2.97 -6.70
C GLY A 42 2.61 -1.50 -6.46
N LYS A 43 2.00 -0.59 -7.23
CA LYS A 43 2.18 0.86 -7.05
C LYS A 43 1.64 1.34 -5.70
N PHE A 44 0.45 0.90 -5.30
CA PHE A 44 -0.12 1.22 -4.00
C PHE A 44 0.76 0.73 -2.86
N PHE A 45 1.17 -0.54 -2.90
CA PHE A 45 2.04 -1.15 -1.90
C PHE A 45 3.34 -0.37 -1.73
N ALA A 46 4.00 -0.05 -2.85
CA ALA A 46 5.21 0.76 -2.83
C ALA A 46 4.95 2.14 -2.23
N LEU A 47 3.88 2.83 -2.64
CA LEU A 47 3.53 4.14 -2.10
C LEU A 47 3.30 4.07 -0.58
N THR A 48 2.49 3.15 -0.09
CA THR A 48 2.14 3.07 1.34
C THR A 48 3.33 2.67 2.21
N VAL A 49 4.24 1.84 1.72
CA VAL A 49 5.42 1.41 2.48
C VAL A 49 6.53 2.45 2.42
N PHE A 50 6.89 2.97 1.23
CA PHE A 50 8.04 3.86 1.07
C PHE A 50 7.77 5.31 1.45
N ILE A 51 6.55 5.83 1.26
CA ILE A 51 6.24 7.23 1.56
C ILE A 51 6.53 7.59 3.03
N PRO A 52 6.13 6.79 4.03
CA PRO A 52 6.47 7.09 5.42
C PRO A 52 7.97 7.23 5.67
N PHE A 53 8.82 6.40 5.04
CA PHE A 53 10.28 6.54 5.17
C PHE A 53 10.79 7.82 4.53
N ILE A 54 10.33 8.15 3.33
CA ILE A 54 10.71 9.40 2.64
C ILE A 54 10.27 10.61 3.47
N SER A 55 9.05 10.60 3.99
CA SER A 55 8.51 11.63 4.86
C SER A 55 9.34 11.77 6.14
N PHE A 56 9.70 10.67 6.79
CA PHE A 56 10.54 10.68 7.99
C PHE A 56 11.89 11.33 7.72
N ILE A 57 12.60 10.91 6.66
CA ILE A 57 13.89 11.49 6.26
C ILE A 57 13.73 12.98 5.96
N THR A 58 12.68 13.35 5.22
CA THR A 58 12.39 14.75 4.87
C THR A 58 12.24 15.59 6.12
N ILE A 59 11.47 15.14 7.12
CA ILE A 59 11.29 15.85 8.39
C ILE A 59 12.61 15.97 9.15
N LEU A 60 13.44 14.92 9.18
CA LEU A 60 14.75 14.97 9.84
C LEU A 60 15.70 16.00 9.23
N PHE A 61 15.70 16.17 7.91
CA PHE A 61 16.52 17.21 7.27
C PHE A 61 15.88 18.60 7.36
N ALA A 62 14.55 18.66 7.32
CA ALA A 62 13.80 19.91 7.37
C ALA A 62 13.94 20.64 8.71
N GLN A 63 14.25 19.93 9.80
CA GLN A 63 14.41 20.52 11.14
C GLN A 63 15.59 21.51 11.26
N LEU A 64 16.49 21.57 10.27
CA LEU A 64 17.66 22.46 10.31
C LEU A 64 17.30 23.95 10.19
N ASN A 65 16.14 24.28 9.62
CA ASN A 65 15.70 25.65 9.42
C ASN A 65 14.17 25.73 9.56
N LYS A 66 13.68 26.78 10.24
CA LYS A 66 12.24 27.02 10.44
C LYS A 66 11.44 27.01 9.14
N TYR A 67 11.98 27.62 8.08
CA TYR A 67 11.30 27.67 6.79
C TYR A 67 11.23 26.29 6.12
N THR A 68 12.31 25.52 6.17
CA THR A 68 12.33 24.15 5.62
C THR A 68 11.43 23.23 6.43
N MET A 69 11.31 23.42 7.75
CA MET A 69 10.42 22.65 8.60
C MET A 69 8.96 22.86 8.23
N ILE A 70 8.53 24.11 7.99
CA ILE A 70 7.16 24.40 7.53
C ILE A 70 6.86 23.71 6.19
N VAL A 71 7.80 23.80 5.23
CA VAL A 71 7.67 23.12 3.93
C VAL A 71 7.65 21.59 4.11
N GLY A 72 8.50 21.04 4.97
CA GLY A 72 8.54 19.60 5.27
C GLY A 72 7.24 19.08 5.84
N ILE A 73 6.60 19.83 6.75
CA ILE A 73 5.28 19.50 7.29
C ILE A 73 4.21 19.51 6.18
N ALA A 74 4.22 20.51 5.31
CA ALA A 74 3.28 20.60 4.20
C ALA A 74 3.42 19.42 3.23
N VAL A 75 4.67 19.05 2.88
CA VAL A 75 4.99 17.88 2.05
C VAL A 75 4.55 16.59 2.72
N PHE A 76 4.77 16.44 4.03
CA PHE A 76 4.32 15.28 4.79
C PHE A 76 2.81 15.08 4.68
N PHE A 77 1.99 16.11 4.94
CA PHE A 77 0.53 15.99 4.83
C PHE A 77 0.08 15.67 3.41
N TYR A 78 0.70 16.29 2.40
CA TYR A 78 0.42 15.98 0.99
C TYR A 78 0.68 14.51 0.67
N LEU A 79 1.84 13.99 1.08
CA LEU A 79 2.24 12.60 0.84
C LEU A 79 1.39 11.60 1.65
N ALA A 80 1.02 11.94 2.89
CA ALA A 80 0.14 11.13 3.72
C ALA A 80 -1.23 10.94 3.06
N ILE A 81 -1.83 12.02 2.52
CA ILE A 81 -3.09 11.96 1.79
C ILE A 81 -2.96 11.10 0.53
N LYS A 82 -1.91 11.33 -0.28
CA LYS A 82 -1.68 10.58 -1.53
C LYS A 82 -1.40 9.09 -1.32
N SER A 83 -0.77 8.72 -0.21
CA SER A 83 -0.49 7.32 0.16
C SER A 83 -1.64 6.62 0.86
N SER A 84 -2.75 7.32 1.14
CA SER A 84 -3.85 6.79 1.93
C SER A 84 -4.54 5.59 1.25
N PRO A 85 -4.78 4.48 1.97
CA PRO A 85 -5.58 3.35 1.48
C PRO A 85 -6.98 3.75 1.01
N PHE A 86 -7.48 4.91 1.44
CA PHE A 86 -8.77 5.45 1.01
C PHE A 86 -8.82 5.71 -0.51
N LEU A 87 -7.72 6.14 -1.13
CA LEU A 87 -7.65 6.41 -2.57
C LEU A 87 -7.60 5.14 -3.43
N PHE A 88 -7.34 3.99 -2.81
CA PHE A 88 -7.09 2.71 -3.49
C PHE A 88 -8.09 1.62 -3.09
N LYS A 89 -9.29 2.00 -2.64
CA LYS A 89 -10.33 1.10 -2.14
C LYS A 89 -10.71 -0.04 -3.10
N SER A 90 -10.61 0.17 -4.41
CA SER A 90 -10.98 -0.79 -5.46
C SER A 90 -9.96 -1.90 -5.70
N ILE A 91 -8.76 -1.78 -5.12
CA ILE A 91 -7.65 -2.71 -5.34
C ILE A 91 -7.70 -3.89 -4.35
N PHE A 92 -8.21 -3.69 -3.13
CA PHE A 92 -8.26 -4.74 -2.11
C PHE A 92 -9.27 -5.82 -2.48
N PHE A 93 -8.86 -7.09 -2.47
CA PHE A 93 -9.77 -8.21 -2.69
C PHE A 93 -10.38 -8.71 -1.39
N THR A 94 -9.66 -8.59 -0.28
CA THR A 94 -10.11 -9.10 1.03
C THR A 94 -10.38 -7.97 2.02
N LYS A 95 -11.35 -8.17 2.91
CA LYS A 95 -11.60 -7.24 4.04
C LYS A 95 -10.36 -7.14 4.94
N PHE A 96 -9.61 -8.23 5.09
CA PHE A 96 -8.39 -8.29 5.88
C PHE A 96 -7.31 -7.33 5.36
N GLU A 97 -6.97 -7.37 4.07
CA GLU A 97 -5.98 -6.47 3.48
C GLU A 97 -6.35 -5.00 3.68
N LYS A 98 -7.62 -4.66 3.45
CA LYS A 98 -8.10 -3.30 3.63
C LYS A 98 -7.85 -2.81 5.06
N ILE A 99 -8.16 -3.63 6.06
CA ILE A 99 -7.92 -3.31 7.48
C ILE A 99 -6.42 -3.22 7.75
N PHE A 100 -5.65 -4.19 7.29
CA PHE A 100 -4.19 -4.25 7.47
C PHE A 100 -3.49 -2.99 6.95
N PHE A 101 -3.74 -2.60 5.70
CA PHE A 101 -3.11 -1.41 5.13
C PHE A 101 -3.57 -0.11 5.79
N TRP A 102 -4.81 -0.07 6.29
CA TRP A 102 -5.31 1.07 7.06
C TRP A 102 -4.59 1.22 8.40
N ILE A 103 -4.35 0.11 9.09
CA ILE A 103 -3.59 0.08 10.35
C ILE A 103 -2.15 0.52 10.08
N VAL A 104 -1.48 -0.09 9.10
CA VAL A 104 -0.08 0.23 8.75
C VAL A 104 0.07 1.72 8.40
N TRP A 105 -0.80 2.24 7.54
CA TRP A 105 -0.77 3.66 7.17
C TRP A 105 -0.99 4.57 8.38
N THR A 106 -1.96 4.26 9.24
CA THR A 106 -2.28 5.08 10.42
C THR A 106 -1.12 5.08 11.42
N VAL A 107 -0.56 3.92 11.73
CA VAL A 107 0.55 3.80 12.69
C VAL A 107 1.78 4.54 12.20
N LEU A 108 2.20 4.33 10.95
CA LEU A 108 3.40 4.97 10.41
C LEU A 108 3.28 6.50 10.33
N ASN A 109 2.14 7.03 9.86
CA ASN A 109 1.93 8.48 9.82
C ASN A 109 1.79 9.09 11.22
N SER A 110 1.21 8.37 12.19
CA SER A 110 1.11 8.83 13.57
C SER A 110 2.48 8.95 14.23
N LEU A 111 3.38 8.01 13.98
CA LEU A 111 4.77 8.09 14.49
C LEU A 111 5.49 9.32 13.94
N ILE A 112 5.35 9.61 12.65
CA ILE A 112 5.94 10.81 12.03
C ILE A 112 5.32 12.08 12.60
N LEU A 113 4.00 12.10 12.82
CA LEU A 113 3.31 13.23 13.45
C LEU A 113 3.87 13.50 14.86
N ILE A 114 4.09 12.45 15.65
CA ILE A 114 4.70 12.56 16.98
C ILE A 114 6.12 13.14 16.87
N THR A 115 6.92 12.70 15.90
CA THR A 115 8.25 13.26 15.63
C THR A 115 8.15 14.76 15.32
N ILE A 116 7.23 15.17 14.44
CA ILE A 116 6.99 16.58 14.12
C ILE A 116 6.63 17.39 15.37
N ILE A 117 5.71 16.89 16.20
CA ILE A 117 5.28 17.54 17.45
C ILE A 117 6.45 17.68 18.43
N ASN A 118 7.26 16.63 18.58
CA ASN A 118 8.42 16.66 19.47
C ASN A 118 9.47 17.67 19.01
N ILE A 119 9.74 17.73 17.71
CA ILE A 119 10.63 18.71 17.11
C ILE A 119 10.09 20.13 17.38
N LEU A 120 8.80 20.40 17.09
CA LEU A 120 8.13 21.69 17.39
C LEU A 120 8.21 22.10 18.85
N ARG A 121 8.01 21.15 19.78
CA ARG A 121 8.08 21.42 21.23
C ARG A 121 9.49 21.75 21.70
N LYS A 122 10.51 21.13 21.12
CA LYS A 122 11.90 21.37 21.49
C LYS A 122 12.36 22.79 21.12
N GLY A 123 11.75 23.38 20.10
CA GLY A 123 12.28 24.59 19.46
C GLY A 123 13.49 24.19 18.62
N PHE A 124 13.25 24.01 17.33
CA PHE A 124 14.29 23.78 16.33
C PHE A 124 14.86 25.10 15.83
#